data_AF-A0A949GPI5-F1
#
_entry.id   AF-A0A949GPI5-F1
#
_cell.length_a   1.000
_cell.length_b   1.000
_cell.length_c   1.000
_cell.angle_alpha   90.00
_cell.angle_beta   90.00
_cell.angle_gamma   90.00
#
_symmetry.space_group_name_H-M   'P 1'
#
loop_
_entity.id
_entity.type
_entity.pdbx_description
1 polymer ?
#
loop_
_entity_poly.entity_id
_entity_poly.type
_entity_poly.pdbx_seq_one_letter_code
_entity_poly.pdbx_strand_id
1 'polypeptide(L)'
;MIADALTDCEEHLNNEIAQNPDQSEASVLASVVETYGSPQEIAEEYRDMEATISTPFPKQEEPTQRQLGFFNVISDPRTYGALLYMLLSLITGIFYFTWTITGISLTAGFALLILGIPFALLFIGSIRLLSHVEGRIVESLLGVRMPRRLPPTTVPDESILTQIKEALIDMRTWTSMFYLLLMLPLGVAYFVVAVVGLSVSIGVAGGAIYSLVSNQSHIQIDSVPWLDHL
;
A
#
# COMPACT_ATOMS: atom_id res chain seq x y z
N MET A 1 -7.02 -27.57 10.15
CA MET A 1 -8.31 -27.08 10.67
C MET A 1 -9.23 -28.25 11.02
N ILE A 2 -9.59 -29.14 10.09
CA ILE A 2 -10.47 -30.29 10.40
C ILE A 2 -9.87 -31.25 11.45
N ALA A 3 -8.55 -31.50 11.39
CA ALA A 3 -7.88 -32.35 12.39
C ALA A 3 -7.79 -31.74 13.80
N ASP A 4 -7.79 -30.41 13.89
CA ASP A 4 -7.70 -29.68 15.16
C ASP A 4 -9.05 -29.73 15.90
N ALA A 5 -10.13 -29.45 15.16
CA ALA A 5 -11.50 -29.53 15.67
C ALA A 5 -11.91 -30.94 16.13
N LEU A 6 -11.44 -31.99 15.45
CA LEU A 6 -11.67 -33.37 15.89
C LEU A 6 -10.96 -33.69 17.20
N THR A 7 -9.74 -33.19 17.37
CA THR A 7 -8.96 -33.37 18.60
C THR A 7 -9.61 -32.63 19.77
N ASP A 8 -10.08 -31.40 19.54
CA ASP A 8 -10.79 -30.60 20.54
C ASP A 8 -12.12 -31.27 20.98
N CYS A 9 -12.88 -31.83 20.02
CA CYS A 9 -14.11 -32.57 20.34
C CYS A 9 -13.83 -33.86 21.13
N GLU A 10 -12.77 -34.59 20.81
CA GLU A 10 -12.36 -35.79 21.53
C GLU A 10 -11.93 -35.45 22.97
N GLU A 11 -11.15 -34.39 23.14
CA GLU A 11 -10.73 -33.92 24.46
C GLU A 11 -11.91 -33.44 25.30
N HIS A 12 -12.88 -32.73 24.70
CA HIS A 12 -14.09 -32.28 25.39
C HIS A 12 -14.98 -33.44 25.84
N LEU A 13 -15.18 -34.44 24.98
CA LEU A 13 -15.94 -35.65 25.33
C LEU A 13 -15.26 -36.46 26.45
N ASN A 14 -13.94 -36.61 26.37
CA ASN A 14 -13.16 -37.30 27.40
C ASN A 14 -13.23 -36.57 28.75
N ASN A 15 -13.26 -35.23 28.75
CA ASN A 15 -13.41 -34.44 29.96
C ASN A 15 -14.81 -34.56 30.60
N GLU A 16 -15.88 -34.65 29.80
CA GLU A 16 -17.25 -34.89 30.28
C GLU A 16 -17.41 -36.30 30.90
N ILE A 17 -16.80 -37.32 30.30
CA ILE A 17 -16.75 -38.69 30.84
C ILE A 17 -15.99 -38.72 32.17
N ALA A 18 -14.86 -38.00 32.26
CA ALA A 18 -14.06 -37.93 33.47
C ALA A 18 -14.77 -37.22 34.65
N GLN A 19 -15.68 -36.28 34.36
CA GLN A 19 -16.46 -35.56 35.37
C GLN A 19 -17.66 -36.36 35.90
N ASN A 20 -18.12 -37.38 35.17
CA ASN A 20 -19.28 -38.22 35.53
C ASN A 20 -18.91 -39.72 35.61
N PRO A 21 -18.02 -40.14 36.53
CA PRO A 21 -17.44 -41.49 36.55
C PRO A 21 -18.43 -42.62 36.91
N ASP A 22 -19.60 -42.30 37.47
CA ASP A 22 -20.62 -43.29 37.88
C ASP A 22 -21.61 -43.64 36.73
N GLN A 23 -21.48 -43.01 35.55
CA GLN A 23 -22.34 -43.24 34.40
C GLN A 23 -21.60 -43.96 33.27
N SER A 24 -22.31 -44.78 32.51
CA SER A 24 -21.71 -45.46 31.35
C SER A 24 -21.36 -44.46 30.24
N GLU A 25 -20.25 -44.66 29.53
CA GLU A 25 -19.83 -43.78 28.42
C GLU A 25 -20.97 -43.56 27.39
N ALA A 26 -21.76 -44.61 27.13
CA ALA A 26 -22.90 -44.55 26.21
C ALA A 26 -24.05 -43.64 26.70
N SER A 27 -24.28 -43.51 28.02
CA SER A 27 -25.31 -42.61 28.56
C SER A 27 -24.86 -41.16 28.56
N VAL A 28 -23.56 -40.90 28.81
CA VAL A 28 -22.97 -39.55 28.72
C VAL A 28 -22.96 -39.06 27.27
N LEU A 29 -22.61 -39.93 26.32
CA LEU A 29 -22.66 -39.60 24.90
C LEU A 29 -24.09 -39.31 24.43
N ALA A 30 -25.08 -40.06 24.93
CA ALA A 30 -26.49 -39.80 24.65
C ALA A 30 -26.96 -38.44 25.19
N SER A 31 -26.57 -38.06 26.42
CA SER A 31 -26.92 -36.75 26.97
C SER A 31 -26.23 -35.58 26.25
N VAL A 32 -25.00 -35.78 25.78
CA VAL A 32 -24.26 -34.77 25.01
C VAL A 32 -24.87 -34.59 23.62
N VAL A 33 -25.22 -35.68 22.94
CA VAL A 33 -25.91 -35.64 21.64
C VAL A 33 -27.30 -35.03 21.76
N GLU A 34 -28.02 -35.28 22.87
CA GLU A 34 -29.31 -34.63 23.15
C GLU A 34 -29.16 -33.12 23.39
N THR A 35 -28.06 -32.68 24.01
CA THR A 35 -27.84 -31.26 24.36
C THR A 35 -27.28 -30.45 23.20
N TYR A 36 -26.38 -31.02 22.41
CA TYR A 36 -25.61 -30.30 21.38
C TYR A 36 -25.92 -30.74 19.95
N GLY A 37 -26.66 -31.83 19.75
CA GLY A 37 -26.95 -32.41 18.43
C GLY A 37 -25.94 -33.47 18.01
N SER A 38 -26.27 -34.23 16.97
CA SER A 38 -25.35 -35.23 16.44
C SER A 38 -24.18 -34.57 15.68
N PRO A 39 -22.96 -35.14 15.68
CA PRO A 39 -21.83 -34.54 14.98
C PRO A 39 -22.09 -34.30 13.48
N GLN A 40 -22.91 -35.13 12.85
CA GLN A 40 -23.30 -35.01 11.46
C GLN A 40 -24.22 -33.81 11.21
N GLU A 41 -25.18 -33.59 12.11
CA GLU A 41 -26.15 -32.49 12.03
C GLU A 41 -25.46 -31.13 12.22
N ILE A 42 -24.55 -31.04 13.19
CA ILE A 42 -23.74 -29.83 13.40
C ILE A 42 -22.85 -29.57 12.18
N ALA A 43 -22.21 -30.62 11.62
CA ALA A 43 -21.37 -30.47 10.44
C ALA A 43 -22.16 -30.03 9.20
N GLU A 44 -23.41 -30.47 9.03
CA GLU A 44 -24.30 -29.99 7.97
C GLU A 44 -24.69 -28.52 8.19
N GLU A 45 -25.01 -28.13 9.42
CA GLU A 45 -25.32 -26.73 9.75
C GLU A 45 -24.12 -25.79 9.48
N TYR A 46 -22.89 -26.20 9.81
CA TYR A 46 -21.69 -25.43 9.46
C TYR A 46 -21.50 -25.29 7.95
N ARG A 47 -21.82 -26.33 7.16
CA ARG A 47 -21.72 -26.28 5.69
C ARG A 47 -22.80 -25.41 5.06
N ASP A 48 -24.01 -25.42 5.60
CA ASP A 48 -25.10 -24.55 5.17
C ASP A 48 -24.83 -23.08 5.54
N MET A 49 -24.22 -22.85 6.70
CA MET A 49 -23.78 -21.52 7.14
C MET A 49 -22.65 -20.99 6.25
N GLU A 50 -21.66 -21.81 5.89
CA GLU A 50 -20.60 -21.43 4.95
C GLU A 50 -21.15 -21.16 3.53
N ALA A 51 -22.15 -21.94 3.08
CA ALA A 51 -22.82 -21.72 1.80
C ALA A 51 -23.68 -20.44 1.77
N THR A 52 -24.22 -20.03 2.92
CA THR A 52 -25.08 -18.85 3.05
C THR A 52 -24.27 -17.57 3.34
N ILE A 53 -23.11 -17.69 3.98
CA ILE A 53 -22.20 -16.56 4.18
C ILE A 53 -21.54 -16.21 2.85
N SER A 54 -22.14 -15.26 2.13
CA SER A 54 -21.34 -14.42 1.23
C SER A 54 -20.28 -13.76 2.11
N THR A 55 -19.01 -14.05 1.87
CA THR A 55 -17.87 -13.51 2.62
C THR A 55 -18.13 -12.03 3.00
N PRO A 56 -18.00 -11.63 4.28
CA PRO A 56 -18.25 -10.24 4.72
C PRO A 56 -17.36 -9.21 4.01
N PHE A 57 -16.29 -9.70 3.37
CA PHE A 57 -15.38 -8.91 2.58
C PHE A 57 -15.88 -8.87 1.13
N PRO A 58 -16.08 -7.67 0.55
CA PRO A 58 -16.39 -7.55 -0.87
C PRO A 58 -15.30 -8.29 -1.65
N LYS A 59 -15.72 -9.21 -2.53
CA LYS A 59 -14.81 -9.91 -3.44
C LYS A 59 -14.03 -8.84 -4.21
N GLN A 60 -12.73 -8.77 -3.94
CA GLN A 60 -11.84 -7.81 -4.59
C GLN A 60 -12.03 -7.94 -6.10
N GLU A 61 -12.41 -6.88 -6.80
CA GLU A 61 -12.52 -6.90 -8.25
C GLU A 61 -11.16 -7.36 -8.80
N GLU A 62 -11.11 -8.61 -9.29
CA GLU A 62 -9.91 -9.14 -9.91
C GLU A 62 -9.59 -8.22 -11.11
N PRO A 63 -8.36 -7.66 -11.18
CA PRO A 63 -8.02 -6.75 -12.26
C PRO A 63 -8.24 -7.51 -13.56
N THR A 64 -9.17 -7.03 -14.40
CA THR A 64 -9.46 -7.64 -15.70
C THR A 64 -8.13 -7.77 -16.44
N GLN A 65 -7.58 -8.98 -16.50
CA GLN A 65 -6.39 -9.28 -17.30
C GLN A 65 -6.80 -9.10 -18.76
N ARG A 66 -6.71 -7.88 -19.26
CA ARG A 66 -6.90 -7.57 -20.67
C ARG A 66 -5.68 -8.13 -21.40
N GLN A 67 -5.88 -9.28 -22.02
CA GLN A 67 -4.90 -10.10 -22.76
C GLN A 67 -4.41 -9.47 -24.08
N LEU A 68 -4.33 -8.13 -24.17
CA LEU A 68 -3.72 -7.47 -25.32
C LEU A 68 -2.32 -7.04 -24.90
N GLY A 69 -1.32 -7.59 -25.59
CA GLY A 69 0.11 -7.49 -25.28
C GLY A 69 0.69 -6.07 -25.29
N PHE A 70 2.01 -5.97 -25.40
CA PHE A 70 2.86 -4.76 -25.26
C PHE A 70 2.28 -3.42 -25.78
N PHE A 71 1.36 -3.40 -26.76
CA PHE A 71 0.68 -2.21 -27.28
C PHE A 71 -0.48 -1.68 -26.44
N ASN A 72 -1.01 -2.43 -25.48
CA ASN A 72 -2.07 -1.96 -24.57
C ASN A 72 -1.61 -0.75 -23.73
N VAL A 73 -0.30 -0.65 -23.48
CA VAL A 73 0.37 0.48 -22.81
C VAL A 73 0.12 1.82 -23.53
N ILE A 74 -0.04 1.81 -24.86
CA ILE A 74 -0.28 3.03 -25.66
C ILE A 74 -1.72 3.53 -25.51
N SER A 75 -2.67 2.65 -25.16
CA SER A 75 -4.08 3.02 -25.06
C SER A 75 -4.58 3.13 -23.62
N ASP A 76 -3.73 2.83 -22.63
CA ASP A 76 -4.08 2.91 -21.22
C ASP A 76 -3.81 4.33 -20.66
N PRO A 77 -4.84 5.11 -20.29
CA PRO A 77 -4.67 6.43 -19.69
C PRO A 77 -3.85 6.40 -18.38
N ARG A 78 -3.80 5.24 -17.69
CA ARG A 78 -3.01 5.09 -16.46
C ARG A 78 -1.51 5.15 -16.72
N THR A 79 -1.04 4.66 -17.86
CA THR A 79 0.39 4.73 -18.23
C THR A 79 0.83 6.18 -18.39
N TYR A 80 0.02 7.00 -19.08
CA TYR A 80 0.30 8.43 -19.23
C TYR A 80 0.22 9.17 -17.89
N GLY A 81 -0.73 8.81 -17.02
CA GLY A 81 -0.82 9.32 -15.66
C GLY A 81 0.43 9.01 -14.83
N ALA A 82 0.95 7.78 -14.92
CA ALA A 82 2.18 7.36 -14.25
C ALA A 82 3.44 8.07 -14.80
N LEU A 83 3.56 8.23 -16.12
CA LEU A 83 4.67 8.98 -16.72
C LEU A 83 4.66 10.46 -16.31
N LEU A 84 3.48 11.09 -16.31
CA LEU A 84 3.32 12.46 -15.83
C LEU A 84 3.67 12.54 -14.35
N TYR A 85 3.22 11.60 -13.52
CA TYR A 85 3.59 11.51 -12.12
C TYR A 85 5.12 11.42 -11.95
N MET A 86 5.80 10.53 -12.69
CA MET A 86 7.26 10.42 -12.63
C MET A 86 7.95 11.74 -12.98
N LEU A 87 7.44 12.48 -13.96
CA LEU A 87 8.00 13.79 -14.33
C LEU A 87 7.74 14.87 -13.27
N LEU A 88 6.54 14.88 -12.70
CA LEU A 88 6.11 15.83 -11.66
C LEU A 88 6.73 15.52 -10.30
N SER A 89 7.15 14.26 -10.07
CA SER A 89 7.73 13.78 -8.81
C SER A 89 9.00 14.53 -8.43
N LEU A 90 9.77 15.02 -9.40
CA LEU A 90 10.95 15.84 -9.15
C LEU A 90 10.56 17.20 -8.55
N ILE A 91 9.60 17.88 -9.17
CA ILE A 91 9.15 19.22 -8.76
C ILE A 91 8.53 19.15 -7.36
N THR A 92 7.64 18.18 -7.15
CA THR A 92 6.99 17.93 -5.87
C THR A 92 7.99 17.50 -4.79
N GLY A 93 8.93 16.62 -5.13
CA GLY A 93 10.01 16.19 -4.23
C GLY A 93 10.90 17.33 -3.76
N ILE A 94 11.33 18.22 -4.66
CA ILE A 94 12.11 19.43 -4.31
C ILE A 94 11.32 20.34 -3.37
N PHE A 95 10.05 20.59 -3.70
CA PHE A 95 9.19 21.45 -2.89
C PHE A 95 9.03 20.89 -1.46
N TYR A 96 8.70 19.60 -1.34
CA TYR A 96 8.50 18.95 -0.05
C TYR A 96 9.77 18.86 0.79
N PHE A 97 10.90 18.53 0.18
CA PHE A 97 12.18 18.47 0.86
C PHE A 97 12.59 19.85 1.40
N THR A 98 12.52 20.88 0.54
CA THR A 98 12.87 22.25 0.91
C THR A 98 11.95 22.77 2.02
N TRP A 99 10.64 22.53 1.91
CA TRP A 99 9.67 22.92 2.93
C TRP A 99 9.94 22.23 4.28
N THR A 100 10.23 20.93 4.26
CA THR A 100 10.47 20.13 5.47
C THR A 100 11.74 20.60 6.20
N ILE A 101 12.84 20.79 5.47
CA ILE A 101 14.10 21.26 6.08
C ILE A 101 13.96 22.68 6.59
N THR A 102 13.35 23.57 5.81
CA THR A 102 13.14 24.97 6.20
C THR A 102 12.26 25.03 7.45
N GLY A 103 11.17 24.28 7.48
CA GLY A 103 10.24 24.27 8.61
C GLY A 103 10.83 23.64 9.87
N ILE A 104 11.63 22.58 9.77
CA ILE A 104 12.38 22.02 10.93
C ILE A 104 13.36 23.07 11.48
N SER A 105 14.12 23.71 10.59
CA SER A 105 15.08 24.75 10.96
C SER A 105 14.40 25.96 11.64
N LEU A 106 13.30 26.45 11.07
CA LEU A 106 12.53 27.56 11.65
C LEU A 106 11.88 27.17 12.98
N THR A 107 11.36 25.94 13.10
CA THR A 107 10.77 25.46 14.35
C THR A 107 11.81 25.38 15.45
N ALA A 108 13.01 24.87 15.15
CA ALA A 108 14.12 24.84 16.10
C ALA A 108 14.60 26.25 16.48
N GLY A 109 14.68 27.18 15.50
CA GLY A 109 15.05 28.57 15.75
C GLY A 109 14.02 29.32 16.61
N PHE A 110 12.72 29.08 16.37
CA PHE A 110 11.64 29.68 17.15
C PHE A 110 11.35 28.96 18.46
N ALA A 111 11.92 27.77 18.71
CA ALA A 111 11.75 27.06 19.97
C ALA A 111 12.24 27.88 21.19
N LEU A 112 13.24 28.75 20.99
CA LEU A 112 13.73 29.67 22.02
C LEU A 112 12.83 30.91 22.20
N LEU A 113 11.94 31.19 21.24
CA LEU A 113 11.00 32.31 21.29
C LEU A 113 9.64 31.85 21.84
N ILE A 114 8.88 32.79 22.41
CA ILE A 114 7.48 32.58 22.80
C ILE A 114 6.62 32.14 21.61
N LEU A 115 7.03 32.47 20.37
CA LEU A 115 6.38 32.03 19.12
C LEU A 115 6.68 30.58 18.69
N GLY A 116 7.52 29.83 19.40
CA GLY A 116 7.89 28.48 19.01
C GLY A 116 6.71 27.53 18.92
N ILE A 117 5.85 27.53 19.94
CA ILE A 117 4.68 26.65 20.02
C ILE A 117 3.68 26.90 18.88
N PRO A 118 3.18 28.13 18.63
CA PRO A 118 2.23 28.36 17.54
C PRO A 118 2.83 28.06 16.17
N PHE A 119 4.12 28.35 15.96
CA PHE A 119 4.79 28.03 14.70
C PHE A 119 4.90 26.52 14.50
N ALA A 120 5.29 25.76 15.53
CA ALA A 120 5.38 24.31 15.45
C ALA A 120 4.04 23.66 15.08
N LEU A 121 2.94 24.14 15.67
CA LEU A 121 1.60 23.66 15.34
C LEU A 121 1.21 23.97 13.89
N LEU A 122 1.50 25.18 13.40
CA LEU A 122 1.31 25.52 11.99
C LEU A 122 2.14 24.64 11.07
N PHE A 123 3.39 24.36 11.44
CA PHE A 123 4.27 23.52 10.66
C PHE A 123 3.77 22.07 10.59
N ILE A 124 3.34 21.49 11.72
CA ILE A 124 2.72 20.15 11.76
C ILE A 124 1.45 20.11 10.91
N GLY A 125 0.62 21.16 11.01
CA GLY A 125 -0.56 21.33 10.15
C GLY A 125 -0.20 21.35 8.66
N SER A 126 0.87 22.06 8.29
CA SER A 126 1.35 22.13 6.91
C SER A 126 1.82 20.77 6.39
N ILE A 127 2.56 19.99 7.19
CA ILE A 127 3.02 18.64 6.81
C ILE A 127 1.83 17.71 6.56
N ARG A 128 0.80 17.79 7.41
CA ARG A 128 -0.43 17.01 7.23
C ARG A 128 -1.17 17.40 5.96
N LEU A 129 -1.25 18.71 5.66
CA LEU A 129 -1.85 19.20 4.41
C LEU A 129 -1.07 18.68 3.19
N LEU A 130 0.26 18.83 3.19
CA LEU A 130 1.13 18.36 2.11
C LEU A 130 1.01 16.85 1.89
N SER A 131 0.96 16.07 2.97
CA SER A 131 0.76 14.62 2.90
C SER A 131 -0.60 14.25 2.30
N HIS A 132 -1.63 15.06 2.54
CA HIS A 132 -2.95 14.85 1.93
C HIS A 132 -2.95 15.21 0.44
N VAL A 133 -2.28 16.31 0.06
CA VAL A 133 -2.10 16.70 -1.33
C VAL A 133 -1.37 15.62 -2.11
N GLU A 134 -0.29 15.07 -1.56
CA GLU A 134 0.45 13.98 -2.22
C GLU A 134 -0.44 12.73 -2.39
N GLY A 135 -1.20 12.36 -1.36
CA GLY A 135 -2.19 11.29 -1.45
C GLY A 135 -3.19 11.51 -2.59
N ARG A 136 -3.64 12.76 -2.82
CA ARG A 136 -4.54 13.11 -3.93
C ARG A 136 -3.86 13.07 -5.30
N ILE A 137 -2.61 13.49 -5.39
CA ILE A 137 -1.82 13.43 -6.63
C ILE A 137 -1.65 11.95 -7.02
N VAL A 138 -1.25 11.10 -6.07
CA VAL A 138 -1.10 9.65 -6.29
C VAL A 138 -2.44 8.99 -6.63
N GLU A 139 -3.52 9.30 -5.89
CA GLU A 139 -4.85 8.73 -6.15
C GLU A 139 -5.40 9.13 -7.52
N SER A 140 -5.20 10.39 -7.94
CA SER A 140 -5.68 10.89 -9.24
C SER A 140 -4.86 10.39 -10.43
N LEU A 141 -3.54 10.22 -10.27
CA LEU A 141 -2.65 9.84 -11.37
C LEU A 141 -2.46 8.32 -11.51
N LEU A 142 -2.44 7.57 -10.41
CA LEU A 142 -2.32 6.09 -10.46
C LEU A 142 -3.68 5.38 -10.42
N GLY A 143 -4.76 6.08 -10.04
CA GLY A 143 -6.11 5.50 -9.96
C GLY A 143 -6.26 4.42 -8.90
N VAL A 144 -5.28 4.27 -8.01
CA VAL A 144 -5.34 3.33 -6.87
C VAL A 144 -5.80 4.13 -5.65
N ARG A 145 -7.02 3.86 -5.20
CA ARG A 145 -7.52 4.38 -3.93
C ARG A 145 -6.73 3.75 -2.79
N MET A 146 -5.89 4.54 -2.12
CA MET A 146 -5.30 4.08 -0.86
C MET A 146 -6.40 3.99 0.20
N PRO A 147 -6.49 2.87 0.97
CA PRO A 147 -7.43 2.76 2.08
C PRO A 147 -7.19 3.91 3.05
N ARG A 148 -8.23 4.74 3.24
CA ARG A 148 -8.15 5.91 4.12
C ARG A 148 -7.81 5.45 5.52
N ARG A 149 -6.65 5.88 6.02
CA ARG A 149 -6.27 5.68 7.42
C ARG A 149 -7.24 6.53 8.25
N LEU A 150 -8.14 5.87 8.97
CA LEU A 150 -9.11 6.52 9.86
C LEU A 150 -8.37 7.49 10.80
N PRO A 151 -8.92 8.69 11.06
CA PRO A 151 -8.33 9.61 12.02
C PRO A 151 -8.29 8.94 13.41
N PRO A 152 -7.25 9.21 14.24
CA PRO A 152 -7.20 8.72 15.61
C PRO A 152 -8.43 9.21 16.37
N THR A 153 -9.00 8.33 17.20
CA THR A 153 -10.11 8.69 18.10
C THR A 153 -9.61 9.73 19.09
N THR A 154 -10.00 11.00 18.92
CA THR A 154 -9.69 12.06 19.88
C THR A 154 -10.46 11.79 21.17
N VAL A 155 -9.77 11.61 22.30
CA VAL A 155 -10.41 11.47 23.61
C VAL A 155 -10.95 12.86 24.02
N PRO A 156 -12.23 13.02 24.38
CA PRO A 156 -12.85 14.35 24.48
C PRO A 156 -12.38 15.29 25.62
N ASP A 157 -11.41 14.92 26.47
CA ASP A 157 -11.22 15.62 27.77
C ASP A 157 -9.76 15.92 28.16
N GLU A 158 -8.87 16.08 27.18
CA GLU A 158 -7.47 16.42 27.45
C GLU A 158 -7.18 17.92 27.40
N SER A 159 -6.32 18.40 28.31
CA SER A 159 -5.88 19.79 28.34
C SER A 159 -5.23 20.18 27.00
N ILE A 160 -5.50 21.39 26.53
CA ILE A 160 -4.95 21.93 25.26
C ILE A 160 -3.41 21.81 25.24
N LEU A 161 -2.76 22.00 26.39
CA LEU A 161 -1.31 21.86 26.52
C LEU A 161 -0.84 20.40 26.37
N THR A 162 -1.63 19.44 26.87
CA THR A 162 -1.36 18.00 26.69
C THR A 162 -1.52 17.61 25.23
N GLN A 163 -2.60 18.02 24.57
CA GLN A 163 -2.80 17.78 23.13
C GLN A 163 -1.69 18.38 22.26
N ILE A 164 -1.21 19.58 22.59
CA ILE A 164 -0.09 20.21 21.88
C ILE A 164 1.18 19.40 22.06
N LYS A 165 1.50 19.00 23.30
CA LYS A 165 2.68 18.19 23.60
C LYS A 165 2.62 16.83 22.91
N GLU A 166 1.46 16.19 22.91
CA GLU A 166 1.24 14.92 22.20
C GLU A 166 1.35 15.07 20.70
N ALA A 167 0.79 16.13 20.11
CA ALA A 167 0.92 16.41 18.69
C ALA A 167 2.38 16.65 18.26
N LEU A 168 3.20 17.24 19.14
CA LEU A 168 4.64 17.47 18.94
C LEU A 168 5.47 16.18 19.04
N ILE A 169 5.09 15.25 19.91
CA ILE A 169 5.82 13.98 20.14
C ILE A 169 5.24 12.84 19.28
N ASP A 170 4.12 13.07 18.59
CA ASP A 170 3.44 12.08 17.76
C ASP A 170 4.39 11.47 16.70
N MET A 171 4.62 10.17 16.80
CA MET A 171 5.42 9.36 15.86
C MET A 171 4.91 9.48 14.42
N ARG A 172 3.61 9.76 14.23
CA ARG A 172 3.03 9.99 12.90
C ARG A 172 3.59 11.23 12.23
N THR A 173 3.85 12.29 12.98
CA THR A 173 4.44 13.53 12.44
C THR A 173 5.86 13.26 11.93
N TRP A 174 6.66 12.55 12.73
CA TRP A 174 8.04 12.18 12.38
C TRP A 174 8.11 11.28 11.16
N THR A 175 7.25 10.27 11.08
CA THR A 175 7.18 9.39 9.90
C THR A 175 6.73 10.14 8.64
N SER A 176 5.83 11.12 8.76
CA SER A 176 5.39 11.97 7.64
C SER A 176 6.50 12.92 7.17
N MET A 177 7.27 13.50 8.08
CA MET A 177 8.46 14.30 7.75
C MET A 177 9.52 13.47 7.05
N PHE A 178 9.78 12.27 7.55
CA PHE A 178 10.72 11.34 6.94
C PHE A 178 10.26 10.95 5.52
N TYR A 179 8.97 10.69 5.34
CA TYR A 179 8.39 10.46 4.01
C TYR A 179 8.64 11.64 3.05
N LEU A 180 8.37 12.88 3.49
CA LEU A 180 8.61 14.08 2.68
C LEU A 180 10.09 14.28 2.36
N LEU A 181 10.99 13.93 3.29
CA LEU A 181 12.43 13.96 3.08
C LEU A 181 12.88 12.94 2.02
N LEU A 182 12.34 11.72 2.09
CA LEU A 182 12.59 10.66 1.11
C LEU A 182 11.96 10.92 -0.26
N MET A 183 11.00 11.84 -0.34
CA MET A 183 10.34 12.12 -1.59
C MET A 183 11.27 12.77 -2.63
N LEU A 184 12.33 13.47 -2.22
CA LEU A 184 13.35 13.98 -3.14
C LEU A 184 14.16 12.86 -3.82
N PRO A 185 14.82 11.93 -3.09
CA PRO A 185 15.53 10.84 -3.75
C PRO A 185 14.60 9.93 -4.57
N LEU A 186 13.36 9.67 -4.10
CA LEU A 186 12.37 8.96 -4.90
C LEU A 186 12.00 9.73 -6.18
N GLY A 187 11.72 11.04 -6.08
CA GLY A 187 11.38 11.87 -7.22
C GLY A 187 12.49 11.95 -8.27
N VAL A 188 13.74 12.04 -7.82
CA VAL A 188 14.91 11.96 -8.71
C VAL A 188 14.97 10.60 -9.42
N ALA A 189 14.81 9.50 -8.70
CA ALA A 189 14.84 8.16 -9.29
C ALA A 189 13.73 7.98 -10.34
N TYR A 190 12.49 8.37 -10.02
CA TYR A 190 11.36 8.31 -10.94
C TYR A 190 11.58 9.17 -12.18
N PHE A 191 12.06 10.41 -12.00
CA PHE A 191 12.36 11.32 -13.09
C PHE A 191 13.45 10.77 -14.02
N VAL A 192 14.55 10.24 -13.47
CA VAL A 192 15.64 9.65 -14.25
C VAL A 192 15.12 8.47 -15.08
N VAL A 193 14.35 7.56 -14.47
CA VAL A 193 13.77 6.42 -15.19
C VAL A 193 12.87 6.88 -16.34
N ALA A 194 12.00 7.87 -16.09
CA ALA A 194 11.11 8.41 -17.12
C ALA A 194 11.89 9.08 -18.27
N VAL A 195 12.88 9.93 -17.96
CA VAL A 195 13.65 10.66 -18.96
C VAL A 195 14.53 9.72 -19.77
N VAL A 196 15.21 8.75 -19.14
CA VAL A 196 16.02 7.74 -19.84
C VAL A 196 15.13 6.89 -20.74
N GLY A 197 14.01 6.39 -20.22
CA GLY A 197 13.06 5.57 -20.99
C GLY A 197 12.52 6.32 -22.21
N LEU A 198 12.11 7.57 -22.05
CA LEU A 198 11.64 8.41 -23.16
C LEU A 198 12.74 8.72 -24.16
N SER A 199 13.93 9.10 -23.69
CA SER A 199 15.06 9.47 -24.56
C SER A 199 15.53 8.30 -25.41
N VAL A 200 15.66 7.10 -24.83
CA VAL A 200 16.05 5.88 -25.56
C VAL A 200 14.97 5.51 -26.58
N SER A 201 13.69 5.55 -26.18
CA SER A 201 12.57 5.19 -27.07
C SER A 201 12.49 6.14 -28.27
N ILE A 202 12.59 7.45 -28.04
CA ILE A 202 12.58 8.46 -29.09
C ILE A 202 13.83 8.35 -29.97
N GLY A 203 15.01 8.09 -29.37
CA GLY A 203 16.26 7.93 -30.11
C GLY A 203 16.23 6.74 -31.07
N VAL A 204 15.75 5.58 -30.61
CA VAL A 204 15.62 4.38 -31.46
C VAL A 204 14.56 4.59 -32.55
N ALA A 205 13.38 5.11 -32.19
CA ALA A 205 12.30 5.34 -33.16
C ALA A 205 12.70 6.41 -34.20
N GLY A 206 13.27 7.53 -33.75
CA GLY A 206 13.74 8.61 -34.59
C GLY A 206 14.89 8.18 -35.50
N GLY A 207 15.84 7.42 -34.97
CA GLY A 207 16.93 6.83 -35.75
C GLY A 207 16.44 5.87 -36.84
N ALA A 208 15.48 5.01 -36.53
CA ALA A 208 14.87 4.11 -37.50
C ALA A 208 14.13 4.87 -38.61
N ILE A 209 13.34 5.88 -38.26
CA ILE A 209 12.62 6.72 -39.23
C ILE A 209 13.61 7.50 -40.10
N TYR A 210 14.63 8.10 -39.49
CA TYR A 210 15.67 8.83 -40.22
C TYR A 210 16.39 7.92 -41.23
N SER A 211 16.78 6.72 -40.81
CA SER A 211 17.39 5.72 -41.69
C SER A 211 16.49 5.30 -42.85
N LEU A 212 15.18 5.19 -42.63
CA LEU A 212 14.21 4.84 -43.68
C LEU A 212 14.04 5.98 -44.68
N VAL A 213 14.01 7.23 -44.23
CA VAL A 213 13.79 8.41 -45.08
C VAL A 213 15.05 8.81 -45.85
N SER A 214 16.22 8.73 -45.22
CA SER A 214 17.49 9.12 -45.85
C SER A 214 18.06 8.03 -46.75
N ASN A 215 17.57 6.79 -46.64
CA ASN A 215 18.13 5.59 -47.27
C ASN A 215 19.66 5.43 -47.02
N GLN A 216 20.17 6.09 -45.98
CA GLN A 216 21.54 6.00 -45.50
C GLN A 216 21.50 5.40 -44.11
N SER A 217 21.82 4.12 -44.01
CA SER A 217 22.07 3.46 -42.73
C SER A 217 23.51 3.77 -42.30
N HIS A 218 23.69 4.80 -41.46
CA HIS A 218 24.95 5.04 -40.75
C HIS A 218 25.18 4.10 -39.56
N ILE A 219 24.44 2.98 -39.51
CA ILE A 219 24.72 1.87 -38.62
C ILE A 219 25.79 1.01 -39.32
N GLN A 220 27.05 1.45 -39.26
CA GLN A 220 28.17 0.56 -39.52
C GLN A 220 28.26 -0.40 -38.34
N ILE A 221 27.82 -1.64 -38.54
CA ILE A 221 28.29 -2.75 -37.70
C ILE A 221 29.76 -2.95 -38.10
N ASP A 222 30.65 -2.14 -37.53
CA ASP A 222 32.08 -2.31 -37.78
C ASP A 222 32.49 -3.68 -37.25
N SER A 223 32.92 -4.52 -38.20
CA SER A 223 33.62 -5.79 -38.05
C SER A 223 33.30 -6.55 -36.76
N VAL A 224 32.28 -7.40 -36.84
CA VAL A 224 32.11 -8.50 -35.89
C VAL A 224 33.23 -9.52 -36.13
N PRO A 225 34.24 -9.64 -35.24
CA PRO A 225 35.51 -10.33 -35.55
C PRO A 225 35.37 -11.81 -35.91
N TRP A 226 34.22 -12.40 -35.61
CA TRP A 226 33.95 -13.83 -35.86
C TRP A 226 33.41 -14.12 -37.27
N LEU A 227 33.08 -13.10 -38.07
CA LEU A 227 32.65 -13.29 -39.46
C LEU A 227 33.81 -13.35 -40.46
N ASP A 228 35.04 -13.01 -40.06
CA ASP A 228 36.23 -13.05 -40.93
C ASP A 228 36.83 -14.47 -41.08
N HIS A 229 36.24 -15.47 -40.42
CA HIS A 229 36.68 -16.87 -40.43
C HIS A 229 35.71 -17.83 -41.14
N LEU A 230 34.66 -17.31 -41.79
CA LEU A 230 33.72 -18.06 -42.64
C LEU A 230 33.89 -17.67 -44.11
#